data_AF-A0A2W7CTP1-F1
#
_entry.id   AF-A0A2W7CTP1-F1
#
_cell.length_a   1.000
_cell.length_b   1.000
_cell.length_c   1.000
_cell.angle_alpha   90.00
_cell.angle_beta   90.00
_cell.angle_gamma   90.00
#
_symmetry.space_group_name_H-M   'P 1'
#
loop_
_entity.id
_entity.type
_entity.pdbx_description
1 polymer ?
#
loop_
_entity_poly.entity_id
_entity_poly.type
_entity_poly.pdbx_seq_one_letter_code
_entity_poly.pdbx_strand_id
1 'polypeptide(L)'
;MSARDRFFRSLMMAGLFAGVFWVDAALAQGAGCALAPVAGTSRQIVRCQEGLTIIVEGGARFTLVDRDRNGKVDAVRLRRKALLLDAPAGSVPGGFAVVTPQAIAAARGTKWAVDVGQGKTSVFVLRGHVAVNRPASSAGVVLAPGDGVDVEAGTGPLTVKRWPAKRVSALLARFGQ
;
A
#
# COMPACT_ATOMS: atom_id res chain seq x y z
N MET A 1 -79.71 -17.45 -37.92
CA MET A 1 -79.54 -16.64 -39.14
C MET A 1 -78.91 -15.30 -38.78
N SER A 2 -77.61 -15.15 -39.05
CA SER A 2 -77.01 -13.99 -39.73
C SER A 2 -75.49 -14.09 -39.56
N ALA A 3 -74.83 -14.34 -40.68
CA ALA A 3 -73.39 -14.48 -40.81
C ALA A 3 -72.76 -13.10 -41.05
N ARG A 4 -71.48 -12.94 -40.68
CA ARG A 4 -70.39 -12.68 -41.64
C ARG A 4 -69.11 -12.23 -40.92
N ASP A 5 -68.08 -13.04 -41.14
CA ASP A 5 -66.67 -12.75 -40.95
C ASP A 5 -66.25 -11.38 -41.50
N ARG A 6 -65.26 -10.79 -40.82
CA ARG A 6 -64.25 -9.96 -41.48
C ARG A 6 -62.90 -10.15 -40.78
N PHE A 7 -62.00 -10.78 -41.51
CA PHE A 7 -60.55 -10.78 -41.34
C PHE A 7 -60.00 -9.37 -41.12
N PHE A 8 -59.08 -9.19 -40.16
CA PHE A 8 -57.87 -8.41 -40.43
C PHE A 8 -56.71 -8.79 -39.50
N ARG A 9 -55.55 -8.99 -40.12
CA ARG A 9 -54.24 -9.30 -39.56
C ARG A 9 -53.71 -8.18 -38.66
N SER A 10 -53.01 -8.54 -37.59
CA SER A 10 -51.85 -7.80 -37.04
C SER A 10 -51.13 -8.71 -36.04
N LEU A 11 -50.07 -9.40 -36.48
CA LEU A 11 -48.66 -9.05 -36.31
C LEU A 11 -48.14 -9.24 -34.87
N MET A 12 -47.28 -10.25 -34.75
CA MET A 12 -46.40 -10.53 -33.62
C MET A 12 -45.52 -9.33 -33.29
N MET A 13 -45.26 -9.09 -32.01
CA MET A 13 -43.99 -8.56 -31.54
C MET A 13 -43.58 -9.25 -30.24
N ALA A 14 -42.56 -10.10 -30.36
CA ALA A 14 -41.86 -10.73 -29.25
C ALA A 14 -40.87 -9.72 -28.66
N GLY A 15 -41.07 -9.32 -27.41
CA GLY A 15 -40.12 -8.47 -26.66
C GLY A 15 -39.12 -9.33 -25.90
N LEU A 16 -37.92 -9.51 -26.47
CA LEU A 16 -36.77 -10.14 -25.82
C LEU A 16 -36.18 -9.14 -24.79
N PHE A 17 -36.41 -9.35 -23.50
CA PHE A 17 -35.73 -8.60 -22.44
C PHE A 17 -34.32 -9.16 -22.23
N ALA A 18 -33.33 -8.60 -22.93
CA ALA A 18 -31.91 -8.84 -22.67
C ALA A 18 -31.45 -7.96 -21.49
N GLY A 19 -31.53 -8.48 -20.27
CA GLY A 19 -30.97 -7.84 -19.08
C GLY A 19 -29.44 -7.90 -19.11
N VAL A 20 -28.78 -6.79 -19.44
CA VAL A 20 -27.33 -6.65 -19.34
C VAL A 20 -26.97 -6.47 -17.86
N PHE A 21 -26.53 -7.53 -17.19
CA PHE A 21 -25.94 -7.44 -15.86
C PHE A 21 -24.57 -6.75 -15.97
N TRP A 22 -24.54 -5.44 -15.71
CA TRP A 22 -23.29 -4.73 -15.44
C TRP A 22 -22.78 -5.20 -14.08
N VAL A 23 -21.75 -6.03 -14.09
CA VAL A 23 -21.04 -6.44 -12.88
C VAL A 23 -20.06 -5.33 -12.56
N ASP A 24 -20.50 -4.32 -11.80
CA ASP A 24 -19.59 -3.34 -11.22
C ASP A 24 -18.60 -4.07 -10.31
N ALA A 25 -17.33 -4.10 -10.75
CA ALA A 25 -16.25 -4.59 -9.92
C ALA A 25 -16.14 -3.66 -8.70
N ALA A 26 -16.68 -4.11 -7.57
CA ALA A 26 -16.57 -3.39 -6.31
C ALA A 26 -15.10 -3.28 -5.90
N LEU A 27 -14.46 -2.17 -6.24
CA LEU A 27 -13.20 -1.78 -5.62
C LEU A 27 -13.50 -1.56 -4.15
N ALA A 28 -12.88 -2.35 -3.28
CA ALA A 28 -12.93 -2.13 -1.84
C ALA A 28 -12.25 -0.78 -1.54
N GLN A 29 -13.06 0.27 -1.44
CA GLN A 29 -12.65 1.62 -1.04
C GLN A 29 -12.43 1.62 0.48
N GLY A 30 -11.29 1.10 0.94
CA GLY A 30 -10.95 1.04 2.35
C GLY A 30 -10.04 2.21 2.76
N ALA A 31 -10.49 3.04 3.70
CA ALA A 31 -9.70 4.07 4.40
C ALA A 31 -9.04 5.15 3.51
N GLY A 32 -9.76 5.63 2.49
CA GLY A 32 -9.28 6.73 1.64
C GLY A 32 -8.14 6.34 0.69
N CYS A 33 -7.92 5.04 0.49
CA CYS A 33 -6.90 4.50 -0.40
C CYS A 33 -7.49 3.57 -1.46
N ALA A 34 -7.00 3.70 -2.69
CA ALA A 34 -7.25 2.78 -3.78
C ALA A 34 -6.06 1.84 -3.97
N LEU A 35 -6.32 0.53 -4.02
CA LEU A 35 -5.33 -0.48 -4.39
C LEU A 35 -5.45 -0.83 -5.87
N ALA A 36 -4.34 -0.76 -6.59
CA ALA A 36 -4.26 -1.14 -8.00
C ALA A 36 -3.13 -2.16 -8.24
N PRO A 37 -3.39 -3.30 -8.90
CA PRO A 37 -2.33 -4.20 -9.34
C PRO A 37 -1.47 -3.56 -10.44
N VAL A 38 -0.19 -3.93 -10.51
CA VAL A 38 0.71 -3.51 -11.60
C VAL A 38 0.75 -4.60 -12.67
N ALA A 39 0.18 -4.31 -13.84
CA ALA A 39 0.07 -5.25 -14.95
C ALA A 39 1.39 -5.95 -15.28
N GLY A 40 1.31 -7.26 -15.55
CA GLY A 40 2.48 -8.10 -15.85
C GLY A 40 3.40 -8.40 -14.67
N THR A 41 3.06 -7.99 -13.44
CA THR A 41 3.85 -8.30 -12.24
C THR A 41 3.00 -8.69 -11.05
N SER A 42 3.64 -9.19 -9.99
CA SER A 42 2.99 -9.49 -8.71
C SER A 42 2.85 -8.28 -7.77
N ARG A 43 3.29 -7.09 -8.20
CA ARG A 43 3.31 -5.87 -7.36
C ARG A 43 1.94 -5.21 -7.31
N GLN A 44 1.71 -4.44 -6.25
CA GLN A 44 0.53 -3.60 -6.11
C GLN A 44 0.96 -2.16 -5.78
N ILE A 45 0.13 -1.20 -6.14
CA ILE A 45 0.30 0.21 -5.75
C ILE A 45 -0.93 0.61 -4.94
N VAL A 46 -0.71 1.07 -3.72
CA VAL A 46 -1.71 1.75 -2.92
C VAL A 46 -1.54 3.24 -3.17
N ARG A 47 -2.62 3.90 -3.59
CA ARG A 47 -2.70 5.36 -3.72
C ARG A 47 -3.72 5.88 -2.72
N CYS A 48 -3.27 6.70 -1.80
CA CYS A 48 -4.13 7.34 -0.82
C CYS A 48 -4.33 8.81 -1.19
N GLN A 49 -5.21 9.48 -0.46
CA GLN A 49 -5.38 10.93 -0.57
C GLN A 49 -4.07 11.69 -0.32
N GLU A 50 -4.03 12.95 -0.77
CA GLU A 50 -2.90 13.87 -0.55
C GLU A 50 -1.54 13.38 -1.10
N GLY A 51 -1.56 12.46 -2.07
CA GLY A 51 -0.38 12.00 -2.80
C GLY A 51 0.44 10.90 -2.13
N LEU A 52 0.02 10.39 -0.97
CA LEU A 52 0.66 9.23 -0.34
C LEU A 52 0.57 8.01 -1.26
N THR A 53 1.73 7.45 -1.62
CA THR A 53 1.83 6.27 -2.49
C THR A 53 2.67 5.20 -1.82
N ILE A 54 2.20 3.94 -1.91
CA ILE A 54 2.93 2.77 -1.39
C ILE A 54 3.03 1.75 -2.51
N ILE A 55 4.24 1.42 -2.95
CA ILE A 55 4.50 0.28 -3.82
C ILE A 55 4.74 -0.94 -2.94
N VAL A 56 3.90 -1.96 -3.14
CA VAL A 56 3.87 -3.20 -2.36
C VAL A 56 4.56 -4.29 -3.15
N GLU A 57 5.57 -4.94 -2.56
CA GLU A 57 6.17 -6.14 -3.15
C GLU A 57 5.16 -7.27 -3.26
N GLY A 58 5.28 -8.08 -4.33
CA GLY A 58 4.48 -9.29 -4.48
C GLY A 58 4.54 -10.24 -3.27
N GLY A 59 3.36 -10.61 -2.78
CA GLY A 59 3.20 -11.51 -1.64
C GLY A 59 3.54 -10.87 -0.29
N ALA A 60 3.60 -9.54 -0.20
CA ALA A 60 3.67 -8.84 1.07
C ALA A 60 2.40 -9.04 1.89
N ARG A 61 2.57 -9.07 3.22
CA ARG A 61 1.45 -9.15 4.17
C ARG A 61 1.42 -7.87 4.98
N PHE A 62 0.40 -7.05 4.73
CA PHE A 62 0.26 -5.75 5.35
C PHE A 62 -1.20 -5.41 5.66
N THR A 63 -1.39 -4.41 6.52
CA THR A 63 -2.69 -3.83 6.81
C THR A 63 -2.52 -2.33 6.96
N LEU A 64 -3.31 -1.56 6.23
CA LEU A 64 -3.38 -0.11 6.41
C LEU A 64 -4.07 0.20 7.75
N VAL A 65 -3.59 1.24 8.43
CA VAL A 65 -4.09 1.62 9.75
C VAL A 65 -4.36 3.13 9.75
N ASP A 66 -5.55 3.47 10.21
CA ASP A 66 -5.97 4.81 10.58
C ASP A 66 -6.05 4.82 12.13
N ARG A 67 -5.01 5.33 12.78
CA ARG A 67 -4.88 5.26 14.25
C ARG A 67 -5.74 6.31 14.95
N ASP A 68 -5.92 7.48 14.36
CA ASP A 68 -6.71 8.58 14.92
C ASP A 68 -8.19 8.56 14.48
N ARG A 69 -8.56 7.61 13.60
CA ARG A 69 -9.91 7.33 13.12
C ARG A 69 -10.51 8.50 12.34
N ASN A 70 -9.66 9.22 11.61
CA ASN A 70 -10.06 10.39 10.82
C ASN A 70 -10.46 10.04 9.37
N GLY A 71 -10.44 8.76 9.00
CA GLY A 71 -10.73 8.24 7.66
C GLY A 71 -9.53 8.23 6.71
N LYS A 72 -8.36 8.68 7.16
CA LYS A 72 -7.10 8.72 6.41
C LYS A 72 -6.08 7.80 7.07
N VAL A 73 -5.36 7.02 6.27
CA VAL A 73 -4.31 6.14 6.78
C VAL A 73 -3.10 6.96 7.24
N ASP A 74 -2.63 6.67 8.44
CA ASP A 74 -1.45 7.30 9.04
C ASP A 74 -0.35 6.28 9.39
N ALA A 75 -0.66 4.99 9.23
CA ALA A 75 0.29 3.92 9.37
C ALA A 75 -0.01 2.72 8.48
N VAL A 76 1.00 1.87 8.32
CA VAL A 76 0.87 0.53 7.74
C VAL A 76 1.54 -0.47 8.67
N ARG A 77 0.81 -1.54 9.01
CA ARG A 77 1.38 -2.68 9.73
C ARG A 77 1.92 -3.67 8.70
N LEU A 78 3.23 -3.88 8.66
CA LEU A 78 3.90 -4.79 7.74
C LEU A 78 4.42 -6.01 8.49
N ARG A 79 4.06 -7.21 8.01
CA ARG A 79 4.44 -8.49 8.65
C ARG A 79 5.41 -9.32 7.82
N ARG A 80 5.48 -9.10 6.51
CA ARG A 80 6.33 -9.89 5.60
C ARG A 80 6.58 -9.12 4.31
N LYS A 81 7.78 -9.29 3.74
CA LYS A 81 8.25 -8.66 2.49
C LYS A 81 8.39 -7.16 2.66
N ALA A 82 8.48 -6.43 1.55
CA ALA A 82 8.84 -5.03 1.56
C ALA A 82 7.76 -4.10 1.01
N LEU A 83 7.83 -2.85 1.47
CA LEU A 83 7.09 -1.69 1.00
C LEU A 83 8.07 -0.59 0.61
N LEU A 84 7.78 0.13 -0.47
CA LEU A 84 8.40 1.40 -0.81
C LEU A 84 7.35 2.49 -0.68
N LEU A 85 7.58 3.43 0.23
CA LEU A 85 6.67 4.50 0.56
C LEU A 85 7.18 5.81 0.00
N ASP A 86 6.28 6.59 -0.58
CA ASP A 86 6.48 8.00 -0.88
C ASP A 86 5.35 8.79 -0.20
N ALA A 87 5.70 9.49 0.88
CA ALA A 87 4.79 10.31 1.66
C ALA A 87 5.24 11.78 1.54
N PRO A 88 4.71 12.54 0.57
CA PRO A 88 5.03 13.96 0.42
C PRO A 88 4.80 14.78 1.69
N ALA A 89 5.48 15.91 1.83
CA ALA A 89 5.28 16.78 2.98
C ALA A 89 3.82 17.26 3.03
N GLY A 90 3.20 17.23 4.22
CA GLY A 90 1.79 17.60 4.40
C GLY A 90 0.78 16.50 4.04
N SER A 91 1.20 15.40 3.40
CA SER A 91 0.26 14.32 2.99
C SER A 91 -0.43 13.63 4.17
N VAL A 92 0.29 13.50 5.29
CA VAL A 92 -0.23 12.86 6.52
C VAL A 92 0.10 13.77 7.71
N PRO A 93 -0.89 14.38 8.35
CA PRO A 93 -0.68 15.15 9.58
C PRO A 93 0.02 14.28 10.63
N GLY A 94 1.12 14.76 11.21
CA GLY A 94 1.91 13.99 12.18
C GLY A 94 2.90 12.97 11.56
N GLY A 95 2.79 12.67 10.26
CA GLY A 95 3.66 11.75 9.52
C GLY A 95 3.10 10.34 9.40
N PHE A 96 3.79 9.53 8.58
CA PHE A 96 3.37 8.17 8.28
C PHE A 96 4.31 7.15 8.92
N ALA A 97 3.75 6.11 9.54
CA ALA A 97 4.52 5.08 10.25
C ALA A 97 4.38 3.69 9.61
N VAL A 98 5.49 2.98 9.49
CA VAL A 98 5.52 1.54 9.20
C VAL A 98 5.78 0.80 10.50
N VAL A 99 4.80 0.01 10.94
CA VAL A 99 4.90 -0.81 12.15
C VAL A 99 5.17 -2.26 11.77
N THR A 100 6.28 -2.79 12.25
CA THR A 100 6.71 -4.17 12.03
C THR A 100 6.86 -4.90 13.38
N PRO A 101 7.06 -6.23 13.41
CA PRO A 101 7.35 -6.91 14.67
C PRO A 101 8.61 -6.38 15.38
N GLN A 102 9.64 -5.98 14.63
CA GLN A 102 10.95 -5.60 15.19
C GLN A 102 11.14 -4.09 15.34
N ALA A 103 10.46 -3.28 14.53
CA ALA A 103 10.69 -1.84 14.44
C ALA A 103 9.44 -1.03 14.12
N ILE A 104 9.45 0.21 14.57
CA ILE A 104 8.59 1.29 14.08
C ILE A 104 9.48 2.24 13.29
N ALA A 105 9.12 2.51 12.04
CA ALA A 105 9.80 3.45 11.16
C ALA A 105 8.83 4.57 10.77
N ALA A 106 9.06 5.79 11.26
CA ALA A 106 8.15 6.92 11.08
C ALA A 106 8.84 8.11 10.40
N ALA A 107 8.13 8.77 9.49
CA ALA A 107 8.68 9.88 8.73
C ALA A 107 7.62 10.85 8.21
N ARG A 108 8.09 12.03 7.79
CA ARG A 108 7.29 13.11 7.19
C ARG A 108 8.01 13.62 5.96
N GLY A 109 7.31 13.73 4.83
CA GLY A 109 7.92 14.29 3.62
C GLY A 109 9.09 13.44 3.10
N THR A 110 8.99 12.12 3.16
CA THR A 110 10.12 11.19 2.94
C THR A 110 9.75 10.14 1.89
N LYS A 111 10.74 9.63 1.16
CA LYS A 111 10.63 8.39 0.38
C LYS A 111 11.56 7.34 0.98
N TRP A 112 11.02 6.21 1.42
CA TRP A 112 11.78 5.18 2.14
C TRP A 112 11.23 3.79 1.90
N ALA A 113 12.09 2.79 2.06
CA ALA A 113 11.74 1.39 1.95
C ALA A 113 11.81 0.71 3.32
N VAL A 114 10.89 -0.22 3.57
CA VAL A 114 10.90 -1.10 4.74
C VAL A 114 10.73 -2.53 4.26
N ASP A 115 11.61 -3.43 4.68
CA ASP A 115 11.58 -4.86 4.39
C ASP A 115 11.50 -5.68 5.68
N VAL A 116 10.58 -6.64 5.74
CA VAL A 116 10.44 -7.59 6.84
C VAL A 116 10.75 -8.98 6.33
N GLY A 117 11.88 -9.52 6.77
CA GLY A 117 12.38 -10.83 6.37
C GLY A 117 13.53 -11.30 7.24
N GLN A 118 13.80 -12.60 7.24
CA GLN A 118 14.95 -13.19 7.97
C GLN A 118 15.01 -12.81 9.46
N GLY A 119 13.86 -12.66 10.12
CA GLY A 119 13.79 -12.31 11.54
C GLY A 119 14.08 -10.84 11.87
N LYS A 120 14.28 -9.98 10.87
CA LYS A 120 14.60 -8.55 11.04
C LYS A 120 13.69 -7.63 10.24
N THR A 121 13.73 -6.36 10.63
CA THR A 121 13.20 -5.24 9.83
C THR A 121 14.35 -4.40 9.30
N SER A 122 14.44 -4.27 7.99
CA SER A 122 15.42 -3.43 7.33
C SER A 122 14.75 -2.15 6.84
N VAL A 123 15.30 -0.99 7.16
CA VAL A 123 14.79 0.33 6.72
C VAL A 123 15.86 1.04 5.92
N PHE A 124 15.50 1.63 4.78
CA PHE A 124 16.40 2.39 3.92
C PHE A 124 15.74 3.69 3.44
N VAL A 125 16.50 4.78 3.45
CA VAL A 125 15.97 6.10 3.10
C VAL A 125 16.45 6.51 1.72
N LEU A 126 15.53 6.90 0.83
CA LEU A 126 15.88 7.46 -0.48
C LEU A 126 15.91 9.00 -0.42
N ARG A 127 14.97 9.61 0.31
CA ARG A 127 14.80 11.06 0.42
C ARG A 127 14.17 11.41 1.76
N GLY A 128 14.58 12.50 2.39
CA GLY A 128 14.06 12.93 3.69
C GLY A 128 14.74 12.21 4.85
N HIS A 129 14.04 12.11 5.99
CA HIS A 129 14.55 11.45 7.19
C HIS A 129 13.54 10.45 7.74
N VAL A 130 14.04 9.39 8.37
CA VAL A 130 13.20 8.38 9.03
C VAL A 130 13.68 8.15 10.45
N ALA A 131 12.80 8.32 11.43
CA ALA A 131 13.03 7.88 12.79
C ALA A 131 12.74 6.38 12.90
N VAL A 132 13.67 5.61 13.47
CA VAL A 132 13.53 4.17 13.67
C VAL A 132 13.81 3.81 15.12
N ASN A 133 12.86 3.13 15.75
CA ASN A 133 12.98 2.60 17.11
C ASN A 133 12.33 1.22 17.21
N ARG A 134 12.63 0.48 18.27
CA ARG A 134 11.91 -0.78 18.56
C ARG A 134 10.54 -0.49 19.17
N PRO A 135 9.51 -1.32 18.96
CA PRO A 135 8.18 -1.08 19.53
C PRO A 135 8.16 -0.91 21.05
N ALA A 136 9.04 -1.63 21.77
CA ALA A 136 9.14 -1.59 23.24
C ALA A 136 10.12 -0.53 23.77
N SER A 137 10.67 0.34 22.93
CA SER A 137 11.68 1.33 23.33
C SER A 137 11.47 2.67 22.65
N SER A 138 11.67 3.77 23.38
CA SER A 138 11.77 5.12 22.83
C SER A 138 13.18 5.44 22.29
N ALA A 139 14.19 4.64 22.65
CA ALA A 139 15.53 4.79 22.10
C ALA A 139 15.54 4.36 20.63
N GLY A 140 16.06 5.24 19.78
CA GLY A 140 16.04 5.05 18.33
C GLY A 140 17.17 5.80 17.64
N VAL A 141 17.15 5.73 16.32
CA VAL A 141 18.07 6.43 15.42
C VAL A 141 17.27 7.18 14.38
N VAL A 142 17.88 8.24 13.83
CA VAL A 142 17.34 8.95 12.66
C VAL A 142 18.24 8.64 11.48
N LEU A 143 17.63 8.20 10.39
CA LEU A 143 18.30 7.88 9.14
C LEU A 143 18.21 9.07 8.17
N ALA A 144 19.31 9.37 7.48
CA ALA A 144 19.37 10.37 6.41
C ALA A 144 19.36 9.68 5.02
N PRO A 145 19.21 10.43 3.91
CA PRO A 145 19.14 9.84 2.57
C PRO A 145 20.35 8.98 2.22
N GLY A 146 20.11 7.71 1.91
CA GLY A 146 21.05 6.63 1.60
C GLY A 146 21.56 5.83 2.81
N ASP A 147 21.09 6.17 4.01
CA ASP A 147 21.30 5.36 5.19
C ASP A 147 20.31 4.21 5.23
N GLY A 148 20.72 3.14 5.90
CA GLY A 148 19.82 2.10 6.33
C GLY A 148 20.21 1.50 7.67
N VAL A 149 19.26 0.80 8.25
CA VAL A 149 19.40 0.10 9.53
C VAL A 149 18.74 -1.26 9.44
N ASP A 150 19.34 -2.24 10.08
CA ASP A 150 18.77 -3.57 10.30
C ASP A 150 18.39 -3.70 11.76
N VAL A 151 17.11 -3.93 12.03
CA VAL A 151 16.57 -4.07 13.38
C VAL A 151 16.18 -5.51 13.62
N GLU A 152 16.97 -6.17 14.45
CA GLU A 152 16.69 -7.50 14.98
C GLU A 152 15.99 -7.40 16.34
N ALA A 153 15.40 -8.51 16.78
CA ALA A 153 14.87 -8.63 18.13
C ALA A 153 16.00 -8.40 19.18
N GLY A 154 15.63 -7.85 20.34
CA GLY A 154 16.56 -7.58 21.43
C GLY A 154 16.58 -6.12 21.86
N THR A 155 17.59 -5.74 22.64
CA THR A 155 17.69 -4.44 23.31
C THR A 155 18.97 -3.66 22.98
N GLY A 156 19.89 -4.26 22.21
CA GLY A 156 21.15 -3.60 21.82
C GLY A 156 20.94 -2.35 20.97
N PRO A 157 21.94 -1.44 20.89
CA PRO A 157 21.82 -0.21 20.13
C PRO A 157 21.55 -0.47 18.64
N LEU A 158 20.84 0.45 17.98
CA LEU A 158 20.62 0.40 16.54
C LEU A 158 21.82 1.02 15.82
N THR A 159 22.36 0.33 14.82
CA THR A 159 23.53 0.80 14.05
C THR A 159 23.10 1.29 12.68
N VAL A 160 23.23 2.59 12.45
CA VAL A 160 23.03 3.20 11.14
C VAL A 160 24.23 2.88 10.24
N LYS A 161 23.97 2.50 8.99
CA LYS A 161 25.00 2.18 8.01
C LYS A 161 24.65 2.79 6.66
N ARG A 162 25.68 3.18 5.90
CA ARG A 162 25.53 3.38 4.46
C ARG A 162 25.42 2.03 3.78
N TRP A 163 24.34 1.80 3.05
CA TRP A 163 24.18 0.52 2.34
C TRP A 163 24.93 0.53 1.01
N PRO A 164 25.63 -0.58 0.66
CA PRO A 164 26.26 -0.70 -0.65
C PRO A 164 25.23 -0.63 -1.78
N ALA A 165 25.61 -0.03 -2.91
CA ALA A 165 24.73 0.16 -4.07
C ALA A 165 24.04 -1.14 -4.51
N LYS A 166 24.78 -2.26 -4.57
CA LYS A 166 24.23 -3.58 -4.90
C LYS A 166 23.04 -3.99 -4.01
N ARG A 167 23.13 -3.73 -2.70
CA ARG A 167 22.05 -4.04 -1.74
C ARG A 167 20.84 -3.15 -1.99
N VAL A 168 21.08 -1.86 -2.25
CA VAL A 168 20.02 -0.89 -2.55
C VAL A 168 19.30 -1.26 -3.84
N SER A 169 20.03 -1.51 -4.93
CA SER A 169 19.46 -1.91 -6.22
C SER A 169 18.65 -3.21 -6.12
N ALA A 170 19.14 -4.20 -5.37
CA ALA A 170 18.40 -5.45 -5.14
C ALA A 170 17.08 -5.23 -4.39
N LEU A 171 17.05 -4.30 -3.42
CA LEU A 171 15.81 -3.92 -2.74
C LEU A 171 14.87 -3.16 -3.69
N LEU A 172 15.38 -2.19 -4.43
CA LEU A 172 14.59 -1.33 -5.32
C LEU A 172 14.00 -2.09 -6.52
N ALA A 173 14.71 -3.07 -7.04
CA ALA A 173 14.23 -3.95 -8.11
C ALA A 173 12.94 -4.71 -7.73
N ARG A 174 12.72 -5.01 -6.44
CA ARG A 174 11.47 -5.64 -5.95
C ARG A 174 10.25 -4.75 -6.15
N PHE A 175 10.46 -3.44 -6.27
CA PHE A 175 9.46 -2.44 -6.56
C PHE A 175 9.45 -2.01 -8.04
N GLY A 176 10.39 -2.53 -8.85
CA GLY A 176 10.70 -2.09 -10.21
C GLY A 176 11.11 -0.62 -10.28
N GLN A 177 12.04 -0.26 -9.40
CA GLN A 177 12.77 1.00 -9.39
C GLN A 177 14.24 0.74 -9.74
#